data_AF-A0A2U3L1S5-F1
#
_entry.id   AF-A0A2U3L1S5-F1
#
_cell.length_a   1.000
_cell.length_b   1.000
_cell.length_c   1.000
_cell.angle_alpha   90.00
_cell.angle_beta   90.00
_cell.angle_gamma   90.00
#
_symmetry.space_group_name_H-M   'P 1'
#
loop_
_entity.id
_entity.type
_entity.pdbx_description
1 polymer ?
#
loop_
_entity_poly.entity_id
_entity_poly.type
_entity_poly.pdbx_seq_one_letter_code
_entity_poly.pdbx_strand_id
1 'polypeptide(L)'
;MNMRQPPFDNRLVRLAINMAIDKATFAAFFGVDPLRTLTVSPVGYEPPKSLPVTIAGMSYDLLAYDPGGAREVLAAAGHPDGRQLRFDLHVPDDEWGLEVGQIVAHQLERNLGIEAHVAPTEGSVLWSGTFADHFSGMGCFGGNFSYGDPCAYLKTLPSQYGAGWDGAAYFAALESANAILDPALRYKKFAESEAQLLREMPIIPLSTAPSIYMFKPYVKGWTHDMVGDVYFRYVWIDHNWNKGATR
;
A
#
# COMPACT_ATOMS: atom_id res chain seq x y z
N MET A 1 6.51 6.77 3.99
CA MET A 1 7.20 7.19 5.23
C MET A 1 8.53 7.82 4.82
N ASN A 2 8.96 8.92 5.43
CA ASN A 2 10.26 9.54 5.08
C ASN A 2 11.41 8.97 5.93
N MET A 3 12.20 8.06 5.37
CA MET A 3 13.28 7.36 6.06
C MET A 3 14.53 8.22 6.32
N ARG A 4 14.59 9.47 5.84
CA ARG A 4 15.65 10.42 6.21
C ARG A 4 15.39 11.11 7.56
N GLN A 5 14.22 10.90 8.15
CA GLN A 5 13.78 11.62 9.34
C GLN A 5 13.32 10.65 10.44
N PRO A 6 13.64 10.93 11.72
CA PRO A 6 13.02 10.22 12.82
C PRO A 6 11.50 10.37 12.83
N PRO A 7 10.75 9.34 13.27
CA PRO A 7 11.23 8.04 13.75
C PRO A 7 11.37 6.97 12.64
N PHE A 8 11.18 7.36 11.38
CA PHE A 8 11.08 6.43 10.25
C PHE A 8 12.43 6.00 9.68
N ASP A 9 13.53 6.64 10.07
CA ASP A 9 14.89 6.15 9.87
C ASP A 9 15.12 4.79 10.56
N ASN A 10 14.48 4.57 11.71
CA ASN A 10 14.50 3.30 12.42
C ASN A 10 13.57 2.26 11.78
N ARG A 11 14.16 1.20 11.21
CA ARG A 11 13.41 0.09 10.60
C ARG A 11 12.41 -0.55 11.55
N LEU A 12 12.75 -0.71 12.83
CA LEU A 12 11.86 -1.38 13.79
C LEU A 12 10.57 -0.59 14.02
N VAL A 13 10.62 0.74 13.96
CA VAL A 13 9.41 1.59 14.04
C VAL A 13 8.50 1.31 12.85
N ARG A 14 9.05 1.24 11.63
CA ARG A 14 8.26 0.93 10.41
C ARG A 14 7.60 -0.44 10.48
N LEU A 15 8.32 -1.45 10.98
CA LEU A 15 7.79 -2.80 11.16
C LEU A 15 6.67 -2.85 12.20
N ALA A 16 6.85 -2.18 13.34
CA ALA A 16 5.83 -2.07 14.37
C ALA A 16 4.55 -1.39 13.86
N ILE A 17 4.68 -0.26 13.15
CA ILE A 17 3.54 0.45 12.55
C ILE A 17 2.77 -0.47 11.60
N ASN A 18 3.45 -1.21 10.73
CA ASN A 18 2.79 -2.15 9.81
C ASN A 18 2.02 -3.25 10.55
N MET A 19 2.62 -3.86 11.59
CA MET A 19 1.97 -4.93 12.37
C MET A 19 0.81 -4.42 13.23
N ALA A 20 0.81 -3.13 13.58
CA ALA A 20 -0.22 -2.50 14.40
C ALA A 20 -1.44 -2.01 13.60
N ILE A 21 -1.42 -2.06 12.26
CA ILE A 21 -2.55 -1.67 11.43
C ILE A 21 -3.37 -2.91 11.07
N ASP A 22 -4.63 -2.94 11.51
CA ASP A 22 -5.64 -3.91 11.11
C ASP A 22 -6.12 -3.58 9.69
N LYS A 23 -5.39 -4.11 8.73
CA LYS A 23 -5.68 -3.95 7.30
C LYS A 23 -7.02 -4.59 6.91
N ALA A 24 -7.44 -5.65 7.61
CA ALA A 24 -8.70 -6.33 7.30
C ALA A 24 -9.90 -5.47 7.70
N THR A 25 -9.89 -4.92 8.92
CA THR A 25 -10.93 -3.98 9.37
C THR A 25 -10.92 -2.69 8.54
N PHE A 26 -9.74 -2.17 8.21
CA PHE A 26 -9.59 -1.02 7.31
C PHE A 26 -10.23 -1.29 5.94
N ALA A 27 -9.87 -2.39 5.29
CA ALA A 27 -10.38 -2.73 3.97
C ALA A 27 -11.90 -3.02 3.98
N ALA A 28 -12.39 -3.68 5.03
CA ALA A 28 -13.82 -3.94 5.20
C ALA A 28 -14.65 -2.65 5.32
N PHE A 29 -14.12 -1.60 5.96
CA PHE A 29 -14.78 -0.30 6.04
C PHE A 29 -15.06 0.30 4.66
N PHE A 30 -14.12 0.18 3.73
CA PHE A 30 -14.26 0.68 2.35
C PHE A 30 -14.86 -0.33 1.36
N GLY A 31 -15.17 -1.56 1.81
CA GLY A 31 -15.67 -2.63 0.94
C GLY A 31 -14.66 -3.10 -0.10
N VAL A 32 -13.37 -3.10 0.25
CA VAL A 32 -12.24 -3.52 -0.61
C VAL A 32 -11.46 -4.67 0.01
N ASP A 33 -10.47 -5.18 -0.71
CA ASP A 33 -9.62 -6.26 -0.22
C ASP A 33 -8.41 -5.72 0.54
N PRO A 34 -8.02 -6.32 1.68
CA PRO A 34 -6.82 -5.93 2.41
C PRO A 34 -5.57 -6.34 1.63
N LEU A 35 -4.55 -5.48 1.62
CA LEU A 35 -3.25 -5.80 1.05
C LEU A 35 -2.22 -6.00 2.16
N ARG A 36 -1.63 -7.19 2.19
CA ARG A 36 -0.50 -7.51 3.08
C ARG A 36 0.84 -7.42 2.35
N THR A 37 0.82 -7.46 1.04
CA THR A 37 1.96 -7.30 0.12
C THR A 37 1.69 -6.14 -0.83
N LEU A 38 2.66 -5.73 -1.67
CA LEU A 38 2.49 -4.57 -2.56
C LEU A 38 1.71 -4.89 -3.83
N THR A 39 1.69 -6.17 -4.20
CA THR A 39 1.17 -6.65 -5.47
C THR A 39 -0.27 -7.14 -5.36
N VAL A 40 -1.12 -6.67 -6.27
CA VAL A 40 -2.45 -7.28 -6.49
C VAL A 40 -2.23 -8.45 -7.43
N SER A 41 -2.33 -9.67 -6.90
CA SER A 41 -1.80 -10.90 -7.52
C SER A 41 -2.35 -11.16 -8.93
N PRO A 42 -1.59 -10.95 -10.02
CA PRO A 42 -2.01 -11.42 -11.33
C PRO A 42 -1.96 -12.95 -11.39
N VAL A 43 -2.66 -13.54 -12.36
CA VAL A 43 -2.74 -15.00 -12.55
C VAL A 43 -1.33 -15.61 -12.61
N GLY A 44 -1.07 -16.59 -11.73
CA GLY A 44 0.19 -17.33 -11.67
C GLY A 44 1.28 -16.71 -10.80
N TYR A 45 1.09 -15.48 -10.30
CA TYR A 45 1.94 -14.90 -9.27
C TYR A 45 1.44 -15.31 -7.88
N GLU A 46 2.36 -15.64 -6.99
CA GLU A 46 2.05 -16.00 -5.59
C GLU A 46 2.89 -15.09 -4.67
N PRO A 47 2.31 -14.04 -4.08
CA PRO A 47 3.03 -13.20 -3.13
C PRO A 47 3.38 -13.97 -1.85
N PRO A 48 4.36 -13.49 -1.06
CA PRO A 48 4.65 -14.05 0.25
C PRO A 48 3.40 -14.11 1.14
N LYS A 49 3.08 -15.30 1.67
CA LYS A 49 1.92 -15.50 2.56
C LYS A 49 2.24 -15.26 4.04
N SER A 50 3.51 -15.40 4.39
CA SER A 50 4.07 -15.14 5.72
C SER A 50 5.49 -14.60 5.57
N LEU A 51 5.91 -13.74 6.48
CA LEU A 51 7.25 -13.16 6.49
C LEU A 51 7.82 -13.19 7.92
N PRO A 52 8.26 -14.37 8.40
CA PRO A 52 8.81 -14.51 9.74
C PRO A 52 10.14 -13.75 9.88
N VAL A 53 10.28 -13.03 10.99
CA VAL A 53 11.50 -12.33 11.39
C VAL A 53 11.79 -12.56 12.87
N THR A 54 13.06 -12.44 13.26
CA THR A 54 13.47 -12.49 14.66
C THR A 54 13.93 -11.11 15.11
N ILE A 55 13.28 -10.55 16.12
CA ILE A 55 13.62 -9.24 16.70
C ILE A 55 13.75 -9.43 18.21
N ALA A 56 14.90 -9.04 18.76
CA ALA A 56 15.23 -9.20 20.19
C ALA A 56 15.01 -10.64 20.73
N GLY A 57 15.25 -11.66 19.89
CA GLY A 57 15.11 -13.08 20.27
C GLY A 57 13.69 -13.65 20.15
N MET A 58 12.71 -12.83 19.81
CA MET A 58 11.31 -13.23 19.60
C MET A 58 11.00 -13.32 18.10
N SER A 59 10.09 -14.23 17.72
CA SER A 59 9.69 -14.42 16.33
C SER A 59 8.33 -13.78 16.06
N TYR A 60 8.25 -13.02 14.96
CA TYR A 60 7.05 -12.33 14.52
C TYR A 60 6.83 -12.58 13.02
N ASP A 61 5.57 -12.56 12.58
CA ASP A 61 5.23 -12.51 11.16
C ASP A 61 4.88 -11.07 10.77
N LEU A 62 5.69 -10.46 9.90
CA LEU A 62 5.46 -9.08 9.45
C LEU A 62 4.18 -8.90 8.64
N LEU A 63 3.58 -9.96 8.10
CA LEU A 63 2.33 -9.86 7.33
C LEU A 63 1.09 -10.03 8.21
N ALA A 64 1.27 -10.40 9.47
CA ALA A 64 0.19 -10.56 10.43
C ALA A 64 -0.16 -9.22 11.11
N TYR A 65 -1.45 -9.05 11.40
CA TYR A 65 -1.90 -8.04 12.35
C TYR A 65 -1.64 -8.55 13.76
N ASP A 66 -0.68 -7.95 14.45
CA ASP A 66 -0.26 -8.32 15.79
C ASP A 66 0.13 -7.07 16.60
N PRO A 67 -0.84 -6.37 17.19
CA PRO A 67 -0.58 -5.23 18.07
C PRO A 67 0.30 -5.57 19.28
N GLY A 68 0.26 -6.82 19.74
CA GLY A 68 1.08 -7.28 20.87
C GLY A 68 2.55 -7.28 20.50
N GLY A 69 2.90 -8.04 19.46
CA GLY A 69 4.25 -8.06 18.91
C GLY A 69 4.70 -6.69 18.37
N ALA A 70 3.79 -5.89 17.81
CA ALA A 70 4.11 -4.54 17.37
C ALA A 70 4.62 -3.66 18.53
N ARG A 71 4.02 -3.74 19.72
CA ARG A 71 4.51 -3.04 20.92
C ARG A 71 5.86 -3.55 21.39
N GLU A 72 6.09 -4.86 21.33
CA GLU A 72 7.39 -5.45 21.69
C GLU A 72 8.51 -5.00 20.72
N VAL A 73 8.22 -4.98 19.42
CA VAL A 73 9.12 -4.47 18.38
C VAL A 73 9.37 -2.97 18.55
N LEU A 74 8.35 -2.19 18.89
CA LEU A 74 8.47 -0.75 19.14
C LEU A 74 9.29 -0.46 20.42
N ALA A 75 9.12 -1.28 21.47
CA ALA A 75 9.95 -1.23 22.67
C ALA A 75 11.41 -1.55 22.37
N ALA A 76 11.68 -2.57 21.55
CA ALA A 76 13.03 -2.89 21.08
C ALA A 76 13.64 -1.77 20.21
N ALA A 77 12.81 -0.92 19.61
CA ALA A 77 13.23 0.29 18.91
C ALA A 77 13.57 1.48 19.84
N GLY A 78 13.36 1.34 21.15
CA GLY A 78 13.55 2.41 22.15
C GLY A 78 12.27 3.18 22.50
N HIS A 79 11.10 2.71 22.06
CA HIS A 79 9.82 3.40 22.20
C HIS A 79 8.74 2.52 22.88
N PRO A 80 8.91 2.15 24.17
CA PRO A 80 8.08 1.13 24.83
C PRO A 80 6.59 1.45 24.94
N ASP A 81 6.21 2.73 24.92
CA ASP A 81 4.83 3.20 25.03
C ASP A 81 4.38 4.06 23.84
N GLY A 82 5.25 4.33 22.87
CA GLY A 82 4.99 5.09 21.64
C GLY A 82 4.56 6.56 21.80
N ARG A 83 4.26 7.03 23.01
CA ARG A 83 3.70 8.37 23.32
C ARG A 83 4.61 9.54 22.96
N GLN A 84 5.90 9.29 22.83
CA GLN A 84 6.89 10.27 22.37
C GLN A 84 6.90 10.42 20.85
N LEU A 85 6.33 9.45 20.12
CA LEU A 85 6.30 9.47 18.67
C LEU A 85 5.11 10.29 18.20
N ARG A 86 5.45 11.40 17.53
CA ARG A 86 4.48 12.30 16.90
C ARG A 86 4.96 12.64 15.50
N PHE A 87 4.06 12.56 14.53
CA PHE A 87 4.38 12.94 13.14
C PHE A 87 3.12 13.33 12.39
N ASP A 88 3.30 14.08 11.31
CA ASP A 88 2.24 14.33 10.35
C ASP A 88 1.97 13.09 9.50
N LEU A 89 0.68 12.76 9.38
CA LEU A 89 0.13 11.80 8.43
C LEU A 89 -0.55 12.59 7.31
N HIS A 90 0.19 12.81 6.24
CA HIS A 90 -0.30 13.49 5.05
C HIS A 90 -1.29 12.61 4.29
N VAL A 91 -2.46 13.19 4.00
CA VAL A 91 -3.52 12.55 3.21
C VAL A 91 -4.02 13.51 2.13
N PRO A 92 -4.56 13.00 1.01
CA PRO A 92 -5.27 13.85 0.06
C PRO A 92 -6.37 14.65 0.77
N ASP A 93 -6.53 15.92 0.40
CA ASP A 93 -7.60 16.79 0.90
C ASP A 93 -8.94 16.47 0.22
N ASP A 94 -9.43 15.26 0.47
CA ASP A 94 -10.74 14.77 0.08
C ASP A 94 -11.34 13.88 1.18
N GLU A 95 -12.63 13.53 1.04
CA GLU A 95 -13.37 12.74 2.04
C GLU A 95 -12.70 11.39 2.30
N TRP A 96 -12.27 10.71 1.25
CA TRP A 96 -11.60 9.42 1.35
C TRP A 96 -10.26 9.52 2.09
N GLY A 97 -9.43 10.51 1.75
CA GLY A 97 -8.15 10.76 2.40
C GLY A 97 -8.29 11.05 3.88
N LEU A 98 -9.29 11.86 4.27
CA LEU A 98 -9.60 12.15 5.67
C LEU A 98 -10.02 10.89 6.44
N GLU A 99 -10.91 10.07 5.88
CA GLU A 99 -11.33 8.81 6.51
C GLU A 99 -10.16 7.84 6.69
N VAL A 100 -9.33 7.68 5.65
CA VAL A 100 -8.12 6.85 5.73
C VAL A 100 -7.18 7.36 6.82
N GLY A 101 -6.92 8.66 6.85
CA GLY A 101 -6.07 9.29 7.84
C GLY A 101 -6.56 9.06 9.27
N GLN A 102 -7.85 9.27 9.51
CA GLN A 102 -8.47 9.10 10.83
C GLN A 102 -8.43 7.65 11.30
N ILE A 103 -8.74 6.69 10.43
CA ILE A 103 -8.70 5.26 10.79
C ILE A 103 -7.27 4.84 11.14
N VAL A 104 -6.29 5.20 10.31
CA VAL A 104 -4.88 4.87 10.55
C VAL A 104 -4.39 5.54 11.83
N ALA A 105 -4.64 6.84 12.02
CA ALA A 105 -4.26 7.57 13.23
C ALA A 105 -4.86 6.94 14.50
N HIS A 106 -6.16 6.61 14.47
CA HIS A 106 -6.83 5.96 15.58
C HIS A 106 -6.23 4.59 15.92
N GLN A 107 -5.92 3.77 14.91
CA GLN A 107 -5.31 2.47 15.13
C GLN A 107 -3.89 2.60 15.72
N LEU A 108 -3.09 3.55 15.26
CA LEU A 108 -1.75 3.80 15.79
C LEU A 108 -1.77 4.30 17.24
N GLU A 109 -2.69 5.21 17.56
CA GLU A 109 -2.90 5.68 18.93
C GLU A 109 -3.32 4.52 19.84
N ARG A 110 -4.34 3.76 19.43
CA ARG A 110 -4.89 2.66 20.22
C ARG A 110 -3.89 1.51 20.43
N ASN A 111 -3.17 1.12 19.38
CA ASN A 111 -2.38 -0.10 19.39
C ASN A 111 -0.94 0.14 19.88
N LEU A 112 -0.39 1.33 19.61
CA LEU A 112 1.01 1.68 19.89
C LEU A 112 1.18 2.93 20.76
N GLY A 113 0.14 3.72 21.02
CA GLY A 113 0.25 4.99 21.74
C GLY A 113 0.87 6.12 20.91
N ILE A 114 0.99 5.94 19.60
CA ILE A 114 1.60 6.91 18.68
C ILE A 114 0.57 7.98 18.28
N GLU A 115 0.97 9.25 18.29
CA GLU A 115 0.12 10.36 17.83
C GLU A 115 0.45 10.70 16.38
N ALA A 116 -0.39 10.24 15.44
CA ALA A 116 -0.31 10.61 14.03
C ALA A 116 -1.28 11.76 13.74
N HIS A 117 -0.77 12.95 13.47
CA HIS A 117 -1.58 14.13 13.17
C HIS A 117 -2.03 14.09 11.70
N VAL A 118 -3.33 13.93 11.46
CA VAL A 118 -3.87 13.91 10.08
C VAL A 118 -3.72 15.30 9.47
N ALA A 119 -2.94 15.38 8.38
CA ALA A 119 -2.59 16.61 7.68
C ALA A 119 -3.11 16.58 6.23
N PRO A 120 -4.35 17.06 5.98
CA PRO A 120 -4.88 17.16 4.63
C PRO A 120 -3.99 18.06 3.78
N THR A 121 -3.59 17.56 2.63
CA THR A 121 -2.69 18.26 1.70
C THR A 121 -3.31 18.19 0.32
N GLU A 122 -3.27 19.30 -0.43
CA GLU A 122 -3.70 19.30 -1.82
C GLU A 122 -2.92 18.21 -2.58
N GLY A 123 -3.65 17.40 -3.36
CA GLY A 123 -3.11 16.17 -3.92
C GLY A 123 -1.83 16.39 -4.73
N SER A 124 -1.83 17.34 -5.67
CA SER A 124 -0.66 17.60 -6.53
C SER A 124 0.58 18.02 -5.75
N VAL A 125 0.40 18.80 -4.67
CA VAL A 125 1.46 19.17 -3.72
C VAL A 125 1.94 17.93 -2.95
N LEU A 126 1.03 17.09 -2.47
CA LEU A 126 1.35 15.87 -1.76
C LEU A 126 2.17 14.89 -2.64
N TRP A 127 1.76 14.66 -3.89
CA TRP A 127 2.50 13.81 -4.83
C TRP A 127 3.87 14.39 -5.17
N SER A 128 3.93 15.65 -5.60
CA SER A 128 5.20 16.29 -6.00
C SER A 128 6.19 16.40 -4.85
N GLY A 129 5.72 16.72 -3.64
CA GLY A 129 6.52 16.70 -2.43
C GLY A 129 7.05 15.31 -2.10
N THR A 130 6.22 14.28 -2.24
CA THR A 130 6.62 12.90 -1.96
C THR A 130 7.66 12.38 -2.93
N PHE A 131 7.48 12.61 -4.24
CA PHE A 131 8.44 12.21 -5.26
C PHE A 131 9.78 12.92 -5.14
N ALA A 132 9.80 14.09 -4.51
CA ALA A 132 11.00 14.85 -4.19
C ALA A 132 11.56 14.56 -2.79
N ASP A 133 10.97 13.63 -2.02
CA ASP A 133 11.28 13.39 -0.60
C ASP A 133 11.11 14.63 0.31
N HIS A 134 10.33 15.63 -0.13
CA HIS A 134 10.09 16.92 0.50
C HIS A 134 8.80 16.92 1.35
N PHE A 135 8.72 15.99 2.31
CA PHE A 135 7.67 15.96 3.32
C PHE A 135 8.23 15.44 4.65
N SER A 136 7.56 15.74 5.76
CA SER A 136 7.88 15.17 7.06
C SER A 136 6.90 14.07 7.42
N GLY A 137 7.37 13.07 8.15
CA GLY A 137 6.50 12.03 8.68
C GLY A 137 6.08 10.95 7.68
N MET A 138 4.77 10.74 7.56
CA MET A 138 4.17 9.68 6.75
C MET A 138 3.15 10.27 5.78
N GLY A 139 3.06 9.72 4.58
CA GLY A 139 2.00 10.07 3.63
C GLY A 139 1.25 8.82 3.19
N CYS A 140 -0.04 8.97 2.92
CA CYS A 140 -0.90 7.94 2.37
C CYS A 140 -1.21 8.25 0.90
N PHE A 141 -1.04 7.26 0.03
CA PHE A 141 -1.16 7.43 -1.42
C PHE A 141 -1.85 6.22 -2.05
N GLY A 142 -2.60 6.47 -3.12
CA GLY A 142 -3.00 5.45 -4.08
C GLY A 142 -1.97 5.34 -5.21
N GLY A 143 -1.74 4.12 -5.69
CA GLY A 143 -0.92 3.85 -6.88
C GLY A 143 -1.80 3.38 -8.03
N ASN A 144 -1.64 4.02 -9.20
CA ASN A 144 -2.19 3.52 -10.47
C ASN A 144 -1.06 2.88 -11.27
N PHE A 145 -1.35 1.78 -11.95
CA PHE A 145 -0.34 0.99 -12.66
C PHE A 145 -0.66 0.91 -14.14
N SER A 146 0.36 0.97 -14.98
CA SER A 146 0.17 1.01 -16.44
C SER A 146 -0.07 -0.38 -17.07
N TYR A 147 0.16 -1.47 -16.34
CA TYR A 147 -0.04 -2.84 -16.81
C TYR A 147 -0.11 -3.85 -15.66
N GLY A 148 -0.81 -4.97 -15.88
CA GLY A 148 -1.06 -6.01 -14.87
C GLY A 148 0.06 -7.04 -14.71
N ASP A 149 1.30 -6.60 -14.46
CA ASP A 149 2.44 -7.48 -14.11
C ASP A 149 2.99 -7.10 -12.73
N PRO A 150 3.46 -8.04 -11.88
CA PRO A 150 3.96 -7.72 -10.54
C PRO A 150 5.10 -6.69 -10.55
N CYS A 151 5.93 -6.70 -11.61
CA CYS A 151 7.02 -5.75 -11.77
C CYS A 151 6.54 -4.29 -11.75
N ALA A 152 5.34 -4.00 -12.27
CA ALA A 152 4.76 -2.66 -12.26
C ALA A 152 4.63 -2.12 -10.83
N TYR A 153 4.23 -2.96 -9.88
CA TYR A 153 4.08 -2.62 -8.45
C TYR A 153 5.45 -2.57 -7.77
N LEU A 154 6.21 -3.65 -7.92
CA LEU A 154 7.49 -3.86 -7.24
C LEU A 154 8.56 -2.84 -7.63
N LYS A 155 8.46 -2.25 -8.82
CA LYS A 155 9.35 -1.18 -9.27
C LYS A 155 8.80 0.20 -8.91
N THR A 156 7.56 0.48 -9.30
CA THR A 156 7.00 1.83 -9.25
C THR A 156 6.77 2.30 -7.82
N LEU A 157 6.13 1.49 -6.98
CA LEU A 157 5.77 1.89 -5.62
C LEU A 157 6.99 2.30 -4.80
N PRO A 158 8.01 1.44 -4.58
CA PRO A 158 9.16 1.82 -3.79
C PRO A 158 9.99 2.95 -4.41
N SER A 159 10.03 3.06 -5.73
CA SER A 159 10.74 4.17 -6.41
C SER A 159 10.06 5.52 -6.20
N GLN A 160 8.72 5.55 -6.10
CA GLN A 160 7.95 6.79 -5.98
C GLN A 160 7.67 7.18 -4.53
N TYR A 161 7.40 6.21 -3.67
CA TYR A 161 6.87 6.44 -2.32
C TYR A 161 7.82 5.96 -1.19
N GLY A 162 8.94 5.33 -1.56
CA GLY A 162 9.99 4.88 -0.63
C GLY A 162 10.94 6.01 -0.23
N ALA A 163 10.39 7.11 0.30
CA ALA A 163 11.14 8.34 0.47
C ALA A 163 12.37 8.17 1.38
N GLY A 164 13.55 8.50 0.85
CA GLY A 164 14.81 8.34 1.56
C GLY A 164 15.34 6.90 1.69
N TRP A 165 14.71 5.91 1.05
CA TRP A 165 15.18 4.52 1.07
C TRP A 165 16.38 4.29 0.15
N ASP A 166 17.40 3.57 0.64
CA ASP A 166 18.47 3.06 -0.22
C ASP A 166 18.09 1.68 -0.80
N GLY A 167 17.34 1.73 -1.91
CA GLY A 167 16.86 0.54 -2.61
C GLY A 167 17.81 0.01 -3.70
N ALA A 168 19.05 0.49 -3.82
CA ALA A 168 19.89 0.20 -4.99
C ALA A 168 20.10 -1.30 -5.24
N ALA A 169 20.39 -2.06 -4.18
CA ALA A 169 20.56 -3.52 -4.26
C ALA A 169 19.24 -4.24 -4.62
N TYR A 170 18.12 -3.75 -4.09
CA TYR A 170 16.79 -4.27 -4.41
C TYR A 170 16.45 -4.06 -5.89
N PHE A 171 16.64 -2.84 -6.41
CA PHE A 171 16.34 -2.55 -7.81
C PHE A 171 17.23 -3.35 -8.77
N ALA A 172 18.52 -3.53 -8.46
CA ALA A 172 19.40 -4.38 -9.26
C ALA A 172 18.93 -5.85 -9.29
N ALA A 173 18.49 -6.38 -8.15
CA ALA A 173 17.92 -7.72 -8.07
C ALA A 173 16.59 -7.84 -8.84
N LEU A 174 15.71 -6.84 -8.73
CA LEU A 174 14.43 -6.79 -9.43
C LEU A 174 14.61 -6.73 -10.96
N GLU A 175 15.54 -5.90 -11.45
CA GLU A 175 15.86 -5.83 -12.89
C GLU A 175 16.42 -7.17 -13.40
N SER A 176 17.29 -7.81 -12.62
CA SER A 176 17.81 -9.14 -12.95
C SER A 176 16.71 -10.20 -13.00
N ALA A 177 15.76 -10.14 -12.07
CA ALA A 177 14.59 -11.02 -12.07
C ALA A 177 13.71 -10.77 -13.31
N ASN A 178 13.49 -9.50 -13.68
CA ASN A 178 12.64 -9.12 -14.81
C ASN A 178 13.21 -9.57 -16.17
N ALA A 179 14.53 -9.76 -16.27
CA ALA A 179 15.19 -10.27 -17.47
C ALA A 179 15.03 -11.79 -17.71
N ILE A 180 14.42 -12.52 -16.75
CA ILE A 180 14.21 -13.97 -16.86
C ILE A 180 13.07 -14.27 -17.84
N LEU A 181 13.33 -15.12 -18.83
CA LEU A 181 12.34 -15.49 -19.86
C LEU A 181 11.30 -16.50 -19.37
N ASP A 182 11.68 -17.40 -18.46
CA ASP A 182 10.74 -18.37 -17.88
C ASP A 182 9.78 -17.67 -16.89
N PRO A 183 8.46 -17.65 -17.16
CA PRO A 183 7.53 -16.88 -16.33
C PRO A 183 7.45 -17.36 -14.88
N ALA A 184 7.51 -18.68 -14.65
CA ALA A 184 7.39 -19.25 -13.30
C ALA A 184 8.62 -18.90 -12.44
N LEU A 185 9.82 -19.01 -13.01
CA LEU A 185 11.06 -18.60 -12.35
C LEU A 185 11.10 -17.09 -12.13
N ARG A 186 10.65 -16.28 -13.10
CA ARG A 186 10.54 -14.82 -12.97
C ARG A 186 9.63 -14.44 -11.79
N TYR A 187 8.45 -15.03 -11.70
CA TYR A 187 7.51 -14.77 -10.61
C TYR A 187 8.02 -15.24 -9.25
N LYS A 188 8.72 -16.38 -9.18
CA LYS A 188 9.42 -16.77 -7.96
C LYS A 188 10.44 -15.72 -7.52
N LYS A 189 11.23 -15.19 -8.46
CA LYS A 189 12.20 -14.12 -8.16
C LYS A 189 11.54 -12.80 -7.75
N PHE A 190 10.40 -12.45 -8.34
CA PHE A 190 9.60 -11.31 -7.88
C PHE A 190 9.06 -11.49 -6.46
N ALA A 191 8.59 -12.68 -6.09
CA ALA A 191 8.16 -12.95 -4.72
C ALA A 191 9.34 -12.87 -3.72
N GLU A 192 10.54 -13.32 -4.11
CA GLU A 192 11.76 -13.15 -3.32
C GLU A 192 12.12 -11.66 -3.14
N SER A 193 12.05 -10.85 -4.21
CA SER A 193 12.25 -9.40 -4.16
C SER A 193 11.21 -8.72 -3.26
N GLU A 194 9.92 -9.04 -3.42
CA GLU A 194 8.86 -8.47 -2.58
C GLU A 194 9.08 -8.79 -1.10
N ALA A 195 9.50 -10.02 -0.78
CA ALA A 195 9.85 -10.40 0.59
C ALA A 195 11.06 -9.61 1.13
N GLN A 196 12.04 -9.26 0.28
CA GLN A 196 13.14 -8.38 0.68
C GLN A 196 12.61 -6.98 0.99
N LEU A 197 11.81 -6.40 0.08
CA LEU A 197 11.22 -5.07 0.24
C LEU A 197 10.41 -4.96 1.53
N LEU A 198 9.55 -5.95 1.79
CA LEU A 198 8.69 -6.00 2.97
C LEU A 198 9.49 -6.17 4.28
N ARG A 199 10.70 -6.76 4.27
CA ARG A 199 11.57 -6.78 5.45
C ARG A 199 12.17 -5.41 5.78
N GLU A 200 12.32 -4.56 4.78
CA GLU A 200 12.81 -3.19 4.94
C GLU A 200 11.67 -2.20 5.21
N MET A 201 10.45 -2.54 4.79
CA MET A 201 9.21 -1.78 4.99
C MET A 201 9.35 -0.29 4.66
N PRO A 202 9.79 0.09 3.44
CA PRO A 202 9.78 1.50 3.02
C PRO A 202 8.35 2.02 2.80
N ILE A 203 7.42 1.12 2.52
CA ILE A 203 6.00 1.38 2.25
C ILE A 203 5.18 0.34 3.02
N ILE A 204 4.04 0.76 3.57
CA ILE A 204 3.09 -0.13 4.24
C ILE A 204 1.90 -0.32 3.29
N PRO A 205 1.68 -1.53 2.73
CA PRO A 205 0.47 -1.82 1.97
C PRO A 205 -0.75 -1.76 2.89
N LEU A 206 -1.89 -1.25 2.39
CA LEU A 206 -3.13 -1.13 3.16
C LEU A 206 -4.27 -1.94 2.55
N SER A 207 -4.70 -1.58 1.34
CA SER A 207 -5.81 -2.23 0.63
C SER A 207 -5.69 -2.06 -0.87
N THR A 208 -6.52 -2.80 -1.61
CA THR A 208 -6.81 -2.48 -3.01
C THR A 208 -7.62 -1.19 -3.11
N ALA A 209 -7.60 -0.58 -4.28
CA ALA A 209 -8.50 0.52 -4.63
C ALA A 209 -9.72 -0.05 -5.36
N PRO A 210 -10.94 0.43 -5.07
CA PRO A 210 -12.12 -0.04 -5.77
C PRO A 210 -12.23 0.63 -7.16
N SER A 211 -12.57 -0.14 -8.19
CA SER A 211 -13.00 0.39 -9.49
C SER A 211 -14.53 0.40 -9.56
N ILE A 212 -15.14 1.48 -9.06
CA ILE A 212 -16.60 1.64 -9.03
C ILE A 212 -17.04 2.51 -10.20
N TYR A 213 -17.90 1.97 -11.06
CA TYR A 213 -18.49 2.69 -12.18
C TYR A 213 -20.01 2.71 -12.07
N MET A 214 -20.61 3.87 -12.34
CA MET A 214 -22.06 3.99 -12.51
C MET A 214 -22.35 4.54 -13.91
N PHE A 215 -23.14 3.80 -14.66
CA PHE A 215 -23.59 4.20 -15.99
C PHE A 215 -25.09 3.96 -16.14
N LYS A 216 -25.71 4.68 -17.07
CA LYS A 216 -27.14 4.51 -17.34
C LYS A 216 -27.39 3.12 -17.95
N PRO A 217 -28.56 2.50 -17.71
CA PRO A 217 -28.83 1.14 -18.21
C PRO A 217 -28.78 0.99 -19.74
N TYR A 218 -28.91 2.10 -20.47
CA TYR A 218 -28.79 2.16 -21.93
C TYR A 218 -27.34 2.25 -22.45
N VAL A 219 -26.35 2.42 -21.56
CA VAL A 219 -24.94 2.33 -21.94
C VAL A 219 -24.56 0.86 -21.98
N LYS A 220 -24.18 0.37 -23.15
CA LYS A 220 -23.84 -1.03 -23.41
C LYS A 220 -22.39 -1.16 -23.87
N GLY A 221 -21.85 -2.37 -23.75
CA GLY A 221 -20.48 -2.68 -24.17
C GLY A 221 -19.39 -2.11 -23.25
N TRP A 222 -19.75 -1.74 -22.01
CA TRP A 222 -18.79 -1.29 -21.00
C TRP A 222 -17.88 -2.45 -20.56
N THR A 223 -16.60 -2.36 -20.90
CA THR A 223 -15.56 -3.26 -20.43
C THR A 223 -14.34 -2.44 -20.01
N HIS A 224 -13.59 -2.97 -19.04
CA HIS A 224 -12.34 -2.39 -18.55
C HIS A 224 -11.26 -3.49 -18.48
N ASP A 225 -10.00 -3.08 -18.46
CA ASP A 225 -8.88 -4.00 -18.23
C ASP A 225 -8.55 -4.16 -16.74
N MET A 226 -7.49 -4.91 -16.44
CA MET A 226 -7.07 -5.18 -15.05
C MET A 226 -6.57 -3.93 -14.31
N VAL A 227 -6.29 -2.83 -15.01
CA VAL A 227 -5.86 -1.55 -14.38
C VAL A 227 -6.98 -0.50 -14.38
N GLY A 228 -8.18 -0.86 -14.84
CA GLY A 228 -9.38 -0.02 -14.79
C GLY A 228 -9.60 0.86 -16.03
N ASP A 229 -8.80 0.69 -17.10
CA ASP A 229 -8.95 1.48 -18.31
C ASP A 229 -10.13 1.00 -19.15
N VAL A 230 -10.99 1.94 -19.54
CA VAL A 230 -12.24 1.66 -20.26
C VAL A 230 -11.99 1.63 -21.76
N TYR A 231 -12.43 0.56 -22.41
CA TYR A 231 -12.35 0.44 -23.87
C TYR A 231 -13.54 1.13 -24.57
N PHE A 232 -13.50 2.47 -24.67
CA PHE A 232 -14.57 3.28 -25.27
C PHE A 232 -14.96 2.86 -26.70
N ARG A 233 -14.05 2.24 -27.45
CA ARG A 233 -14.32 1.69 -28.79
C ARG A 233 -15.51 0.71 -28.81
N TYR A 234 -15.76 0.00 -27.71
CA TYR A 234 -16.84 -0.99 -27.61
C TYR A 234 -18.09 -0.44 -26.92
N VAL A 235 -18.03 0.78 -26.41
CA VAL A 235 -19.14 1.42 -25.69
C VAL A 235 -20.12 2.05 -26.68
N TRP A 236 -21.42 1.78 -26.50
CA TRP A 236 -22.48 2.35 -27.35
C TRP A 236 -23.75 2.65 -26.54
N ILE A 237 -24.59 3.53 -27.11
CA ILE A 237 -25.89 3.91 -26.55
C ILE A 237 -26.99 3.10 -27.21
N ASP A 238 -27.73 2.33 -26.40
CA ASP A 238 -28.92 1.63 -26.84
C ASP A 238 -30.10 2.61 -26.97
N HIS A 239 -30.30 3.09 -28.19
CA HIS A 239 -31.41 3.98 -28.52
C HIS A 239 -32.79 3.30 -28.42
N ASN A 240 -32.86 1.97 -28.31
CA ASN A 240 -34.10 1.24 -28.10
C ASN A 240 -34.39 1.00 -26.61
N TRP A 241 -33.56 1.51 -25.71
CA TRP A 241 -33.77 1.35 -24.28
C TRP A 241 -35.06 2.06 -23.84
N ASN A 242 -36.00 1.26 -23.32
CA ASN A 242 -37.25 1.77 -22.81
C ASN A 242 -37.31 1.57 -21.30
N LYS A 243 -37.46 2.67 -20.55
CA LYS A 243 -37.36 2.71 -19.08
C LYS A 243 -38.37 1.78 -18.37
N GLY A 244 -39.44 1.35 -19.05
CA GLY A 244 -40.50 0.48 -18.54
C GLY A 244 -40.38 -1.02 -18.84
N ALA A 245 -39.29 -1.49 -19.48
CA ALA A 245 -39.17 -2.89 -19.93
C ALA A 245 -38.48 -3.84 -18.92
N THR A 246 -38.23 -3.41 -17.69
CA THR A 246 -37.66 -4.27 -16.63
C THR A 246 -38.79 -5.06 -15.95
N ARG A 247 -38.82 -6.38 -16.19
CA ARG A 247 -39.48 -7.37 -15.33
C ARG A 247 -38.52 -7.81 -14.24
#